data_AF-A0A161MGG2-F1
#
_entry.id   AF-A0A161MGG2-F1
#
_cell.length_a   1.000
_cell.length_b   1.000
_cell.length_c   1.000
_cell.angle_alpha   90.00
_cell.angle_beta   90.00
_cell.angle_gamma   90.00
#
_symmetry.space_group_name_H-M   'P 1'
#
loop_
_entity.id
_entity.type
_entity.pdbx_description
1 polymer ?
#
loop_
_entity_poly.entity_id
_entity_poly.type
_entity_poly.pdbx_seq_one_letter_code
_entity_poly.pdbx_strand_id
1 'polypeptide(L)'
;HIYDFSPDAFVLPNEYLKLVEVSSPMDVWIVKPVGLSQGRGISLFRKVSELNNPSHSVVQRYVQNPLLIGGYKFDLRLYVCVPSFHPLTVYAYREGLARFSTDKFSLNDLSNKYAHLTNCSVNKQGPGYLEMKDKVGAGCKWSLKQLRYYLNQNGYDDWLLWQ
;
A
#
# COMPACT_ATOMS: atom_id res chain seq x y z
N HIS A 1 6.30 -20.60 -3.74
CA HIS A 1 4.88 -20.71 -4.15
C HIS A 1 4.59 -19.65 -5.21
N ILE A 2 3.85 -19.96 -6.27
CA ILE A 2 3.63 -19.06 -7.43
C ILE A 2 2.79 -17.81 -7.07
N TYR A 3 2.02 -17.87 -5.98
CA TYR A 3 1.09 -16.81 -5.57
C TYR A 3 1.51 -16.04 -4.29
N ASP A 4 2.79 -16.11 -3.91
CA ASP A 4 3.32 -15.48 -2.68
C ASP A 4 3.55 -13.95 -2.81
N PHE A 5 2.93 -13.31 -3.80
CA PHE A 5 3.02 -11.87 -4.02
C PHE A 5 1.93 -11.08 -3.29
N SER A 6 0.89 -11.76 -2.78
CA SER A 6 -0.24 -11.13 -2.08
C SER A 6 -0.21 -11.50 -0.60
N PRO A 7 -0.22 -10.52 0.34
CA PRO A 7 -0.29 -10.82 1.76
C PRO A 7 -1.60 -11.54 2.12
N ASP A 8 -1.53 -12.42 3.13
CA ASP A 8 -2.69 -13.14 3.65
C ASP A 8 -3.84 -12.20 3.97
N ALA A 9 -5.03 -12.57 3.53
CA ALA A 9 -6.24 -11.80 3.70
C ALA A 9 -7.42 -12.68 4.10
N PHE A 10 -8.33 -12.10 4.88
CA PHE A 10 -9.47 -12.76 5.48
C PHE A 10 -10.72 -11.91 5.23
N VAL A 11 -11.77 -12.54 4.71
CA VAL A 11 -13.06 -11.88 4.43
C VAL A 11 -13.96 -11.97 5.66
N LEU A 12 -14.22 -10.84 6.29
CA LEU A 12 -15.06 -10.75 7.49
C LEU A 12 -16.54 -10.50 7.13
N PRO A 13 -17.49 -11.10 7.88
CA PRO A 13 -17.27 -11.84 9.13
C PRO A 13 -16.89 -13.33 8.95
N ASN A 14 -17.01 -13.88 7.73
CA ASN A 14 -16.94 -15.32 7.47
C ASN A 14 -15.63 -15.99 7.91
N GLU A 15 -14.52 -15.27 7.84
CA GLU A 15 -13.18 -15.81 8.14
C GLU A 15 -12.58 -15.25 9.44
N TYR A 16 -13.43 -14.71 10.32
CA TYR A 16 -12.99 -14.14 11.60
C TYR A 16 -12.22 -15.14 12.46
N LEU A 17 -12.73 -16.37 12.59
CA LEU A 17 -12.07 -17.42 13.40
C LEU A 17 -10.69 -17.78 12.84
N LYS A 18 -10.56 -17.85 11.51
CA LYS A 18 -9.27 -18.10 10.85
C LYS A 18 -8.28 -16.97 11.12
N LEU A 19 -8.73 -15.72 11.04
CA LEU A 19 -7.91 -14.55 11.38
C LEU A 19 -7.41 -14.63 12.82
N VAL A 20 -8.29 -14.96 13.79
CA VAL A 20 -7.90 -15.11 15.20
C VAL A 20 -6.85 -16.21 15.38
N GLU A 21 -7.03 -17.36 14.71
CA GLU A 21 -6.13 -18.51 14.81
C GLU A 21 -4.71 -18.19 14.32
N VAL A 22 -4.56 -17.43 13.22
CA VAL A 22 -3.25 -17.11 12.66
C VAL A 22 -2.60 -15.86 13.25
N SER A 23 -3.33 -15.06 14.02
CA SER A 23 -2.86 -13.75 14.48
C SER A 23 -1.82 -13.86 15.60
N SER A 24 -0.66 -13.23 15.40
CA SER A 24 0.38 -13.07 16.42
C SER A 24 0.44 -11.63 16.97
N PRO A 25 0.88 -11.42 18.23
CA PRO A 25 1.10 -10.07 18.78
C PRO A 25 2.11 -9.20 18.00
N MET A 26 3.00 -9.82 17.21
CA MET A 26 3.96 -9.11 16.35
C MET A 26 3.37 -8.67 15.01
N ASP A 27 2.22 -9.21 14.64
CA ASP A 27 1.57 -8.86 13.39
C ASP A 27 0.94 -7.47 13.47
N VAL A 28 0.91 -6.82 12.31
CA VAL A 28 0.09 -5.64 12.08
C VAL A 28 -0.87 -6.01 10.97
N TRP A 29 -2.12 -5.67 11.17
CA TRP A 29 -3.20 -5.94 10.24
C TRP A 29 -3.75 -4.62 9.70
N ILE A 30 -4.24 -4.62 8.47
CA ILE A 30 -4.95 -3.51 7.87
C ILE A 30 -6.37 -3.96 7.54
N VAL A 31 -7.37 -3.25 8.06
CA VAL A 31 -8.78 -3.50 7.74
C VAL A 31 -9.23 -2.56 6.63
N LYS A 32 -9.95 -3.10 5.65
CA LYS A 32 -10.48 -2.38 4.49
C LYS A 32 -11.98 -2.66 4.40
N PRO A 33 -12.85 -1.70 4.78
CA PRO A 33 -14.28 -1.87 4.64
C PRO A 33 -14.70 -2.01 3.18
N VAL A 34 -15.65 -2.91 2.91
CA VAL A 34 -16.21 -3.12 1.57
C VAL A 34 -17.03 -1.90 1.15
N GLY A 35 -17.02 -1.56 -0.14
CA GLY A 35 -17.84 -0.48 -0.69
C GLY A 35 -17.32 0.93 -0.42
N LEU A 36 -16.18 1.09 0.26
CA LEU A 36 -15.51 2.37 0.43
C LEU A 36 -14.35 2.54 -0.55
N SER A 37 -14.10 3.79 -0.96
CA SER A 37 -13.00 4.16 -1.84
C SER A 37 -12.15 5.26 -1.21
N GLN A 38 -11.03 5.60 -1.86
CA GLN A 38 -10.18 6.75 -1.48
C GLN A 38 -9.52 6.63 -0.09
N GLY A 39 -9.41 5.42 0.46
CA GLY A 39 -8.81 5.18 1.77
C GLY A 39 -9.75 5.43 2.96
N ARG A 40 -11.04 5.66 2.71
CA ARG A 40 -12.02 5.87 3.79
C ARG A 40 -12.22 4.59 4.60
N GLY A 41 -12.23 4.74 5.92
CA GLY A 41 -12.45 3.64 6.86
C GLY A 41 -11.31 2.64 6.97
N ILE A 42 -10.19 2.84 6.26
CA ILE A 42 -9.01 1.99 6.39
C ILE A 42 -8.27 2.35 7.66
N SER A 43 -7.99 1.36 8.50
CA SER A 43 -7.19 1.51 9.71
C SER A 43 -6.25 0.33 9.89
N LEU A 44 -5.23 0.53 10.72
CA LEU A 44 -4.28 -0.50 11.11
C LEU A 44 -4.53 -0.86 12.58
N PHE A 45 -4.27 -2.11 12.93
CA PHE A 45 -4.43 -2.62 14.29
C PHE A 45 -3.44 -3.77 14.54
N ARG A 46 -3.17 -4.07 15.82
CA ARG A 46 -2.33 -5.23 16.21
C ARG A 46 -3.19 -6.35 16.76
N LYS A 47 -4.12 -6.03 17.66
CA LYS A 47 -4.96 -7.05 18.30
C LYS A 47 -6.28 -7.15 17.56
N VAL A 48 -6.68 -8.38 17.22
CA VAL A 48 -7.98 -8.65 16.57
C VAL A 48 -9.16 -8.16 17.42
N SER A 49 -8.98 -8.06 18.76
CA SER A 49 -9.96 -7.47 19.67
C SER A 49 -10.25 -5.98 19.43
N GLU A 50 -9.37 -5.26 18.72
CA GLU A 50 -9.59 -3.85 18.35
C GLU A 50 -10.61 -3.70 17.20
N LEU A 51 -10.98 -4.80 16.53
CA LEU A 51 -12.02 -4.80 15.50
C LEU A 51 -13.40 -4.69 16.14
N ASN A 52 -13.92 -3.47 16.26
CA ASN A 52 -15.29 -3.23 16.68
C ASN A 52 -16.28 -3.58 15.55
N ASN A 53 -17.02 -4.70 15.69
CA ASN A 53 -18.08 -5.14 14.77
C ASN A 53 -17.71 -5.05 13.28
N PRO A 54 -16.71 -5.82 12.79
CA PRO A 54 -16.29 -5.76 11.40
C PRO A 54 -17.31 -6.46 10.47
N SER A 55 -18.44 -5.82 10.20
CA SER A 55 -19.36 -6.26 9.17
C SER A 55 -18.80 -5.89 7.80
N HIS A 56 -18.63 -6.87 6.91
CA HIS A 56 -18.25 -6.70 5.50
C HIS A 56 -16.93 -5.93 5.30
N SER A 57 -15.82 -6.56 5.68
CA SER A 57 -14.48 -5.99 5.51
C SER A 57 -13.48 -7.05 5.08
N VAL A 58 -12.41 -6.63 4.43
CA VAL A 58 -11.23 -7.47 4.21
C VAL A 58 -10.16 -7.06 5.20
N VAL A 59 -9.71 -7.99 6.03
CA VAL A 59 -8.53 -7.83 6.87
C VAL A 59 -7.36 -8.46 6.16
N GLN A 60 -6.24 -7.74 6.05
CA GLN A 60 -5.05 -8.23 5.37
C GLN A 60 -3.81 -8.00 6.23
N ARG A 61 -2.85 -8.92 6.17
CA ARG A 61 -1.56 -8.78 6.83
C ARG A 61 -0.84 -7.55 6.27
N TYR A 62 -0.45 -6.63 7.16
CA TYR A 62 0.19 -5.38 6.76
C TYR A 62 1.66 -5.63 6.42
N VAL A 63 2.13 -5.05 5.31
CA VAL A 63 3.54 -5.08 4.95
C VAL A 63 4.30 -4.12 5.88
N GLN A 64 4.91 -4.70 6.92
CA GLN A 64 5.58 -3.96 8.01
C GLN A 64 6.95 -3.38 7.59
N ASN A 65 7.62 -3.99 6.61
CA ASN A 65 8.92 -3.54 6.10
C ASN A 65 8.83 -3.14 4.61
N PRO A 66 8.11 -2.05 4.27
CA PRO A 66 8.05 -1.58 2.89
C PRO A 66 9.38 -0.92 2.50
N LEU A 67 9.70 -0.91 1.19
CA LEU A 67 10.76 -0.06 0.68
C LEU A 67 10.41 1.42 0.91
N LEU A 68 11.35 2.18 1.46
CA LEU A 68 11.18 3.59 1.79
C LEU A 68 12.14 4.45 0.96
N ILE A 69 11.68 5.63 0.55
CA ILE A 69 12.52 6.66 -0.06
C ILE A 69 12.49 7.90 0.83
N GLY A 70 13.63 8.27 1.39
CA GLY A 70 13.72 9.38 2.35
C GLY A 70 12.90 9.18 3.63
N GLY A 71 12.57 7.93 3.96
CA GLY A 71 11.71 7.57 5.09
C GLY A 71 10.21 7.59 4.77
N TYR A 72 9.81 7.89 3.52
CA TYR A 72 8.40 7.89 3.11
C TYR A 72 8.03 6.58 2.44
N LYS A 73 6.85 6.07 2.80
CA LYS A 73 6.25 4.89 2.16
C LYS A 73 5.70 5.30 0.81
N PHE A 74 5.72 4.39 -0.17
CA PHE A 74 5.06 4.62 -1.44
C PHE A 74 4.39 3.37 -2.00
N ASP A 75 3.47 3.57 -2.93
CA ASP A 75 2.90 2.50 -3.76
C ASP A 75 3.06 2.81 -5.25
N LEU A 76 2.89 1.80 -6.08
CA LEU A 76 2.89 1.92 -7.53
C LEU A 76 1.45 1.86 -8.07
N ARG A 77 1.10 2.85 -8.89
CA ARG A 77 -0.04 2.80 -9.78
C ARG A 77 0.42 2.46 -11.18
N LEU A 78 0.26 1.21 -11.55
CA LEU A 78 0.47 0.72 -12.90
C LEU A 78 -0.85 0.72 -13.67
N TYR A 79 -0.77 0.91 -14.99
CA TYR A 79 -1.93 0.94 -15.87
C TYR A 79 -1.88 -0.27 -16.80
N VAL A 80 -2.97 -1.01 -16.86
CA VAL A 80 -3.10 -2.22 -17.68
C VAL A 80 -4.38 -2.12 -18.53
N CYS A 81 -4.31 -2.50 -19.80
CA CYS A 81 -5.43 -2.57 -20.72
C CYS A 81 -5.70 -4.03 -21.11
N VAL A 82 -6.95 -4.46 -21.02
CA VAL A 82 -7.37 -5.83 -21.35
C VAL A 82 -8.42 -5.77 -22.46
N PRO A 83 -8.01 -5.75 -23.74
CA PRO A 83 -8.95 -5.61 -24.85
C PRO A 83 -9.70 -6.91 -25.19
N SER A 84 -9.20 -8.07 -24.76
CA SER A 84 -9.83 -9.36 -25.04
C SER A 84 -9.60 -10.33 -23.89
N PHE A 85 -10.64 -11.10 -23.54
CA PHE A 85 -10.57 -12.20 -22.58
C PHE A 85 -10.51 -13.56 -23.29
N HIS A 86 -10.85 -13.63 -24.58
CA HIS A 86 -10.82 -14.87 -25.36
C HIS A 86 -10.45 -14.59 -26.84
N PRO A 87 -9.16 -14.71 -27.23
CA PRO A 87 -8.02 -15.05 -26.38
C PRO A 87 -7.69 -13.94 -25.37
N LEU A 88 -7.10 -14.29 -24.23
CA LEU A 88 -6.68 -13.29 -23.24
C LEU A 88 -5.54 -12.44 -23.79
N THR A 89 -5.78 -11.14 -23.89
CA THR A 89 -4.77 -10.15 -24.30
C THR A 89 -4.67 -9.09 -23.22
N VAL A 90 -3.46 -8.83 -22.73
CA VAL A 90 -3.19 -7.86 -21.66
C VAL A 90 -2.00 -6.99 -22.05
N TYR A 91 -2.15 -5.68 -21.97
CA TYR A 91 -1.09 -4.71 -22.22
C TYR A 91 -0.79 -3.91 -20.95
N ALA A 92 0.44 -3.93 -20.48
CA ALA A 92 0.91 -2.99 -19.45
C ALA A 92 1.40 -1.70 -20.11
N TYR A 93 0.92 -0.55 -19.63
CA TYR A 93 1.40 0.73 -20.09
C TYR A 93 2.84 0.97 -19.58
N ARG A 94 3.66 1.64 -20.40
CA ARG A 94 5.09 1.85 -20.09
C ARG A 94 5.34 2.82 -18.93
N GLU A 95 4.35 3.64 -18.60
CA GLU A 95 4.41 4.60 -17.50
C GLU A 95 3.41 4.27 -16.40
N GLY A 96 3.63 4.90 -15.25
CA GLY A 96 2.84 4.74 -14.05
C GLY A 96 3.10 5.88 -13.08
N LEU A 97 2.58 5.76 -11.86
CA LEU A 97 2.83 6.73 -10.80
C LEU A 97 3.37 6.02 -9.56
N ALA A 98 4.45 6.54 -8.98
CA ALA A 98 4.80 6.25 -7.60
C ALA A 98 4.10 7.29 -6.70
N ARG A 99 3.34 6.84 -5.70
CA ARG A 99 2.54 7.71 -4.82
C ARG A 99 3.05 7.59 -3.40
N PHE A 100 3.50 8.70 -2.84
CA PHE A 100 4.15 8.76 -1.54
C PHE A 100 3.16 9.09 -0.43
N SER A 101 3.45 8.58 0.77
CA SER A 101 2.95 9.08 2.04
C SER A 101 3.51 10.50 2.28
N THR A 102 2.80 11.33 3.05
CA THR A 102 3.28 12.69 3.36
C THR A 102 4.04 12.77 4.67
N ASP A 103 3.89 11.76 5.53
CA ASP A 103 4.62 11.63 6.78
C ASP A 103 5.59 10.44 6.69
N LYS A 104 6.65 10.48 7.51
CA LYS A 104 7.64 9.39 7.59
C LYS A 104 7.00 8.13 8.15
N PHE A 105 7.32 6.99 7.55
CA PHE A 105 6.83 5.68 7.95
C PHE A 105 7.35 5.32 9.35
N SER A 106 6.44 4.86 10.22
CA SER A 106 6.77 4.39 11.57
C SER A 106 5.71 3.41 12.04
N LEU A 107 6.10 2.27 12.60
CA LEU A 107 5.17 1.31 13.20
C LEU A 107 4.82 1.63 14.67
N ASN A 108 5.39 2.71 15.21
CA ASN A 108 5.12 3.17 16.57
C ASN A 108 3.78 3.89 16.69
N ASP A 109 3.28 4.47 15.59
CA ASP A 109 1.98 5.14 15.53
C ASP A 109 1.16 4.65 14.33
N LEU A 110 0.40 3.58 14.55
CA LEU A 110 -0.47 2.99 13.54
C LEU A 110 -1.68 3.86 13.21
N SER A 111 -1.98 4.88 14.04
CA SER A 111 -3.10 5.79 13.81
C SER A 111 -2.77 6.86 12.78
N ASN A 112 -1.48 7.12 12.51
CA ASN A 112 -1.06 8.07 11.49
C ASN A 112 -1.30 7.53 10.07
N LYS A 113 -2.51 7.81 9.56
CA LYS A 113 -2.90 7.48 8.18
C LYS A 113 -1.99 8.12 7.12
N TYR A 114 -1.35 9.25 7.39
CA TYR A 114 -0.48 9.96 6.44
C TYR A 114 0.91 9.33 6.29
N ALA A 115 1.30 8.46 7.22
CA ALA A 115 2.50 7.63 7.14
C ALA A 115 2.22 6.26 6.48
N HIS A 116 1.02 5.72 6.71
CA HIS A 116 0.69 4.35 6.33
C HIS A 116 -0.10 4.19 5.03
N LEU A 117 -0.88 5.21 4.64
CA LEU A 117 -1.66 5.23 3.41
C LEU A 117 -1.02 6.18 2.41
N THR A 118 -0.99 5.79 1.15
CA THR A 118 -0.35 6.51 0.04
C THR A 118 -1.38 7.11 -0.94
N ASN A 119 -2.67 6.96 -0.63
CA ASN A 119 -3.76 7.55 -1.39
C ASN A 119 -3.65 9.07 -1.40
N CYS A 120 -3.68 9.68 -2.58
CA CYS A 120 -3.60 11.13 -2.69
C CYS A 120 -4.79 11.84 -2.05
N SER A 121 -5.97 11.23 -2.02
CA SER A 121 -7.16 11.76 -1.32
C SER A 121 -6.91 11.96 0.18
N VAL A 122 -6.19 11.02 0.80
CA VAL A 122 -5.81 11.10 2.22
C VAL A 122 -4.68 12.11 2.39
N ASN A 123 -3.60 11.95 1.61
CA ASN A 123 -2.37 12.71 1.79
C ASN A 123 -2.49 14.20 1.41
N LYS A 124 -3.41 14.56 0.51
CA LYS A 124 -3.68 15.99 0.20
C LYS A 124 -4.21 16.78 1.40
N GLN A 125 -4.77 16.10 2.40
CA GLN A 125 -5.27 16.71 3.63
C GLN A 125 -4.23 16.68 4.76
N GLY A 126 -3.08 16.04 4.53
CA GLY A 126 -2.02 15.90 5.52
C GLY A 126 -1.19 17.18 5.66
N PRO A 127 -0.62 17.44 6.86
CA PRO A 127 0.21 18.62 7.11
C PRO A 127 1.47 18.63 6.23
N GLY A 128 2.09 17.46 6.02
CA GLY A 128 3.29 17.31 5.21
C GLY A 128 3.09 17.38 3.68
N TYR A 129 1.91 17.71 3.18
CA TYR A 129 1.63 17.70 1.73
C TYR A 129 2.43 18.74 0.95
N LEU A 130 2.53 19.95 1.48
CA LEU A 130 3.23 21.08 0.85
C LEU A 130 4.72 21.14 1.23
N GLU A 131 5.17 20.30 2.15
CA GLU A 131 6.56 20.27 2.58
C GLU A 131 7.48 19.76 1.46
N MET A 132 8.59 20.47 1.29
CA MET A 132 9.69 20.08 0.41
C MET A 132 10.52 19.01 1.11
N LYS A 133 10.40 17.76 0.63
CA LYS A 133 11.09 16.61 1.22
C LYS A 133 12.44 16.43 0.55
N ASP A 134 13.52 16.25 1.32
CA ASP A 134 14.91 16.17 0.79
C ASP A 134 15.07 15.24 -0.42
N LYS A 135 14.54 14.00 -0.32
CA LYS A 135 14.66 13.01 -1.40
C LYS A 135 13.47 12.99 -2.35
N VAL A 136 12.25 13.21 -1.85
CA VAL A 136 11.00 13.07 -2.63
C VAL A 136 10.67 14.34 -3.43
N GLY A 137 11.14 15.50 -2.97
CA GLY A 137 10.81 16.81 -3.51
C GLY A 137 9.44 17.31 -3.05
N ALA A 138 8.88 18.26 -3.81
CA ALA A 138 7.58 18.84 -3.53
C ALA A 138 6.44 17.89 -3.95
N GLY A 139 5.40 17.80 -3.13
CA GLY A 139 4.24 16.96 -3.38
C GLY A 139 4.41 15.51 -2.92
N CYS A 140 3.70 14.59 -3.58
CA CYS A 140 3.60 13.18 -3.18
C CYS A 140 3.57 12.20 -4.36
N LYS A 141 4.08 12.58 -5.54
CA LYS A 141 4.05 11.73 -6.73
C LYS A 141 5.31 11.84 -7.55
N TRP A 142 5.78 10.70 -8.06
CA TRP A 142 6.73 10.62 -9.16
C TRP A 142 6.12 9.89 -10.35
N SER A 143 6.63 10.17 -11.55
CA SER A 143 6.42 9.26 -12.68
C SER A 143 7.16 7.94 -12.45
N LEU A 144 6.74 6.89 -13.12
CA LEU A 144 7.41 5.60 -13.02
C LEU A 144 8.85 5.69 -13.52
N LYS A 145 9.08 6.42 -14.61
CA LYS A 145 10.44 6.71 -15.11
C LYS A 145 11.33 7.39 -14.07
N GLN A 146 10.81 8.37 -13.35
CA GLN A 146 11.58 9.03 -12.29
C GLN A 146 11.93 8.07 -11.15
N LEU A 147 10.97 7.22 -10.73
CA LEU A 147 11.25 6.18 -9.74
C LEU A 147 12.32 5.19 -10.24
N ARG A 148 12.21 4.69 -11.48
CA ARG A 148 13.18 3.74 -12.04
C ARG A 148 14.58 4.34 -12.13
N TYR A 149 14.68 5.59 -12.54
CA TYR A 149 15.95 6.32 -12.51
C TYR A 149 16.52 6.39 -11.09
N TYR A 150 15.71 6.77 -10.10
CA TYR A 150 16.12 6.81 -8.71
C TYR A 150 16.61 5.44 -8.20
N LEU A 151 15.84 4.38 -8.45
CA LEU A 151 16.18 3.01 -8.03
C LEU A 151 17.49 2.54 -8.68
N ASN A 152 17.67 2.76 -9.98
CA ASN A 152 18.90 2.40 -10.68
C ASN A 152 20.13 3.14 -10.09
N GLN A 153 20.02 4.44 -9.82
CA GLN A 153 21.09 5.22 -9.18
C GLN A 153 21.42 4.74 -7.76
N ASN A 154 20.51 4.03 -7.09
CA ASN A 154 20.71 3.45 -5.76
C ASN A 154 21.01 1.94 -5.81
N GLY A 155 21.39 1.41 -6.99
CA GLY A 155 21.87 0.02 -7.14
C GLY A 155 20.78 -1.05 -7.23
N TYR A 156 19.50 -0.67 -7.41
CA TYR A 156 18.44 -1.64 -7.65
C TYR A 156 18.43 -2.07 -9.12
N ASP A 157 18.36 -3.38 -9.35
CA ASP A 157 18.27 -3.97 -10.67
C ASP A 157 16.86 -3.74 -11.25
N ASP A 158 16.79 -2.94 -12.31
CA ASP A 158 15.56 -2.60 -12.99
C ASP A 158 14.94 -3.80 -13.72
N TRP A 159 15.77 -4.70 -14.27
CA TRP A 159 15.27 -5.89 -14.94
C TRP A 159 14.54 -6.80 -13.96
N LEU A 160 15.13 -7.05 -12.78
CA LEU A 160 14.53 -7.88 -11.74
C LEU A 160 13.18 -7.34 -11.24
N LEU A 161 13.00 -6.02 -11.22
CA LEU A 161 11.77 -5.37 -10.75
C LEU A 161 10.59 -5.48 -11.73
N TRP A 162 10.84 -5.73 -13.01
CA TRP A 162 9.84 -5.60 -14.08
C TRP A 162 9.75 -6.83 -15.01
N GLN A 163 10.29 -7.99 -14.60
CA GLN A 163 10.11 -9.25 -15.32
C GLN A 163 8.64 -9.68 -15.42
#